data_AF-A0A661UD96-F1
#
_entry.id   AF-A0A661UD96-F1
#
_cell.length_a   1.000
_cell.length_b   1.000
_cell.length_c   1.000
_cell.angle_alpha   90.00
_cell.angle_beta   90.00
_cell.angle_gamma   90.00
#
_symmetry.space_group_name_H-M   'P 1'
#
loop_
_entity.id
_entity.type
_entity.pdbx_description
1 polymer ?
#
loop_
_entity_poly.entity_id
_entity_poly.type
_entity_poly.pdbx_seq_one_letter_code
_entity_poly.pdbx_strand_id
1 'polypeptide(L)' 'MAKEGVIEVEGVVKEALPNTTFKVELENGHEILAHSSG' A
#
# COMPACT_ATOMS: atom_id res chain seq x y z
N MET A 1 -4.08 11.78 -22.75
CA MET A 1 -3.18 12.35 -21.72
C MET A 1 -3.37 11.50 -20.48
N ALA A 2 -2.72 10.33 -20.44
CA ALA A 2 -2.87 9.36 -19.36
C ALA A 2 -2.10 9.88 -18.15
N LYS A 3 -2.85 10.11 -17.07
CA LYS A 3 -2.45 10.80 -15.86
C LYS A 3 -1.30 10.06 -15.18
N GLU A 4 -0.20 10.79 -14.99
CA GLU A 4 0.80 10.76 -13.91
C GLU A 4 1.21 9.40 -13.30
N GLY A 5 2.52 9.13 -13.35
CA GLY A 5 3.14 7.84 -13.05
C GLY A 5 2.77 7.25 -11.70
N VAL A 6 2.56 5.93 -11.70
CA VAL A 6 2.53 5.12 -10.48
C VAL A 6 3.89 5.20 -9.79
N ILE A 7 3.87 5.44 -8.49
CA ILE A 7 5.07 5.40 -7.65
C ILE A 7 5.08 4.03 -6.98
N GLU A 8 6.08 3.23 -7.33
CA GLU A 8 6.32 1.94 -6.71
C GLU A 8 7.14 2.15 -5.43
N VAL A 9 6.69 1.57 -4.33
CA VAL A 9 7.31 1.73 -3.02
C VAL A 9 7.27 0.40 -2.31
N GLU A 10 8.37 0.08 -1.62
CA GLU A 10 8.45 -1.11 -0.76
C GLU A 10 7.93 -0.78 0.65
N GLY A 11 7.27 -1.75 1.27
CA GLY A 11 6.73 -1.60 2.61
C GLY A 11 6.42 -2.97 3.23
N VAL A 12 6.30 -2.98 4.55
CA VAL A 12 6.07 -4.19 5.35
C VAL A 12 4.61 -4.24 5.78
N VAL A 13 3.94 -5.36 5.50
CA VAL A 13 2.56 -5.59 5.96
C VAL A 13 2.56 -5.76 7.48
N LYS A 14 1.87 -4.87 8.20
CA LYS A 14 1.72 -4.92 9.66
C LYS A 14 0.46 -5.64 10.09
N GLU A 15 -0.65 -5.36 9.43
CA GLU A 15 -1.97 -5.91 9.78
C GLU A 15 -2.78 -6.21 8.51
N ALA A 16 -3.48 -7.34 8.52
CA ALA A 16 -4.45 -7.68 7.48
C ALA A 16 -5.85 -7.26 7.94
N LEU A 17 -6.54 -6.46 7.12
CA LEU A 17 -7.88 -5.94 7.39
C LEU A 17 -8.94 -6.69 6.56
N PRO A 18 -10.21 -6.68 6.99
CA PRO A 18 -11.32 -7.15 6.18
C PRO A 18 -11.42 -6.37 4.85
N ASN A 19 -12.04 -6.99 3.83
CA ASN A 19 -12.12 -6.48 2.44
C ASN A 19 -10.78 -6.44 1.69
N THR A 20 -9.87 -7.37 1.99
CA THR A 20 -8.61 -7.53 1.22
C THR A 20 -7.75 -6.26 1.24
N THR A 21 -7.82 -5.52 2.35
CA THR A 21 -7.01 -4.34 2.60
C THR A 21 -5.94 -4.70 3.62
N PHE A 22 -4.76 -4.10 3.50
CA PHE A 22 -3.62 -4.35 4.36
C PHE A 22 -3.10 -3.02 4.85
N LYS A 23 -2.80 -2.93 6.15
CA LYS A 23 -1.94 -1.87 6.65
C LYS A 23 -0.51 -2.22 6.31
N VAL A 24 0.12 -1.33 5.56
CA VAL A 24 1.52 -1.45 5.17
C VAL A 24 2.26 -0.28 5.78
N GLU A 25 3.33 -0.57 6.52
CA GLU A 25 4.27 0.45 6.98
C GLU A 25 5.37 0.59 5.93
N LEU A 26 5.52 1.80 5.41
CA LEU A 26 6.59 2.17 4.51
C LEU A 26 7.89 2.35 5.29
N GLU A 27 9.03 2.20 4.61
CA GLU A 27 10.36 2.35 5.23
C GLU A 27 10.62 3.75 5.80
N ASN A 28 9.86 4.76 5.35
CA ASN A 28 9.90 6.12 5.88
C ASN A 28 9.11 6.29 7.20
N GLY A 29 8.54 5.22 7.75
CA GLY A 29 7.76 5.21 8.99
C GLY A 29 6.30 5.63 8.84
N HIS A 30 5.81 5.81 7.60
CA HIS A 30 4.41 6.11 7.34
C HIS A 30 3.59 4.84 7.15
N GLU A 31 2.42 4.79 7.78
CA GLU A 31 1.45 3.71 7.58
C GLU A 31 0.45 4.09 6.47
N ILE A 32 0.25 3.16 5.54
CA ILE A 32 -0.70 3.29 4.43
C ILE A 32 -1.67 2.11 4.39
N LEU A 33 -2.82 2.32 3.76
CA LEU A 33 -3.78 1.26 3.45
C LEU A 33 -3.57 0.82 1.99
N ALA A 34 -3.14 -0.42 1.81
CA ALA A 34 -2.97 -1.04 0.51
C ALA A 34 -4.14 -2.01 0.23
N HIS A 35 -4.69 -1.98 -0.98
CA HIS A 35 -5.67 -2.97 -1.42
C HIS A 35 -4.99 -4.00 -2.32
N SER A 36 -5.26 -5.29 -2.10
CA SER A 36 -4.76 -6.29 -3.05
C SER A 36 -5.48 -6.12 -4.38
N SER A 37 -4.73 -5.84 -5.43
CA SER A 37 -5.22 -6.05 -6.79
C SER A 37 -5.19 -7.55 -7.07
N GLY A 38 -6.32 -8.10 -7.51
CA GLY A 38 -6.44 -9.49 -7.96
C GLY A 38 -6.07 -9.66 -9.42
#